data_AF-A0A3D5HZH0-F1
#
_entry.id   AF-A0A3D5HZH0-F1
#
_cell.length_a   1.000
_cell.length_b   1.000
_cell.length_c   1.000
_cell.angle_alpha   90.00
_cell.angle_beta   90.00
_cell.angle_gamma   90.00
#
_symmetry.space_group_name_H-M   'P 1'
#
loop_
_entity.id
_entity.type
_entity.pdbx_description
1 polymer ?
#
loop_
_entity_poly.entity_id
_entity_poly.type
_entity_poly.pdbx_seq_one_letter_code
_entity_poly.pdbx_strand_id
1 'polypeptide(L)'
;EVVERNVAARQQLAQQAEVLLDEDRQAFLDWWDGLEAVPTINRMRQQFEEIRKQELLKALSRMGSDFSQREKQVVEALTKGLINKILHGPTTALRAPQPRQQRLDSMAAAQRLFDLPGDDADRDRSDAK
;
A
#
# COMPACT_ATOMS: atom_id res chain seq x y z
N GLU A 1 25.97 -11.52 48.61
CA GLU A 1 25.45 -12.75 47.97
C GLU A 1 24.05 -12.62 47.34
N VAL A 2 22.93 -12.59 48.08
CA VAL A 2 21.57 -12.52 47.46
C VAL A 2 21.32 -11.24 46.66
N VAL A 3 21.84 -10.10 47.14
CA VAL A 3 21.71 -8.80 46.46
C VAL A 3 22.48 -8.77 45.13
N GLU A 4 23.72 -9.27 45.10
CA GLU A 4 24.55 -9.32 43.89
C GLU A 4 23.94 -10.25 42.83
N ARG A 5 23.39 -11.39 43.27
CA ARG A 5 22.68 -12.33 42.38
C ARG A 5 21.43 -11.71 41.76
N ASN A 6 20.69 -10.89 42.52
CA ASN A 6 19.53 -10.16 42.01
C ASN A 6 19.92 -9.05 41.03
N VAL A 7 21.02 -8.34 41.27
CA VAL A 7 21.54 -7.32 40.35
C VAL A 7 21.99 -7.96 39.03
N ALA A 8 22.74 -9.05 39.08
CA ALA A 8 23.17 -9.79 37.89
C ALA A 8 21.96 -10.31 37.07
N ALA A 9 20.95 -10.87 37.74
CA ALA A 9 19.73 -11.32 37.08
C ALA A 9 18.95 -10.17 36.41
N ARG A 10 18.84 -9.01 37.09
CA ARG A 10 18.22 -7.81 36.49
C ARG A 10 18.99 -7.27 35.30
N GLN A 11 20.33 -7.27 35.34
CA GLN A 11 21.16 -6.87 34.22
C GLN A 11 20.98 -7.80 33.01
N GLN A 12 20.92 -9.12 33.23
CA GLN A 12 20.64 -10.07 32.16
C GLN A 12 19.24 -9.86 31.55
N LEU A 13 18.22 -9.62 32.38
CA LEU A 13 16.87 -9.31 31.90
C LEU A 13 16.84 -7.98 31.12
N ALA A 14 17.57 -6.96 31.56
CA ALA A 14 17.68 -5.69 30.85
C ALA A 14 18.32 -5.87 29.47
N GLN A 15 19.40 -6.65 29.36
CA GLN A 15 20.03 -6.96 28.08
C GLN A 15 19.09 -7.71 27.13
N GLN A 16 18.32 -8.67 27.64
CA GLN A 16 17.31 -9.37 26.83
C GLN A 16 16.22 -8.42 26.34
N ALA A 17 15.78 -7.49 27.18
CA ALA A 17 14.81 -6.47 26.81
C ALA A 17 15.36 -5.49 25.76
N GLU A 18 16.63 -5.09 25.87
CA GLU A 18 17.29 -4.23 24.87
C GLU A 18 17.33 -4.89 23.48
N VAL A 19 17.66 -6.18 23.39
CA VAL A 19 17.63 -6.92 22.11
C VAL A 19 16.24 -6.91 21.48
N LEU A 20 15.21 -7.21 22.27
CA LEU A 20 13.83 -7.20 21.77
C LEU A 20 13.39 -5.79 21.31
N LEU A 21 13.78 -4.75 22.05
CA LEU A 21 13.48 -3.37 21.69
C LEU A 21 14.18 -2.94 20.41
N ASP A 22 15.40 -3.40 20.16
CA ASP A 22 16.12 -3.12 18.92
C ASP A 22 15.46 -3.81 17.70
N GLU A 23 14.98 -5.04 17.87
CA GLU A 23 14.20 -5.75 16.85
C GLU A 23 12.89 -5.01 16.51
N ASP A 24 12.12 -4.63 17.54
CA ASP A 24 10.87 -3.87 17.36
C ASP A 24 11.12 -2.49 16.74
N ARG A 25 12.21 -1.83 17.16
CA ARG A 25 12.63 -0.55 16.58
C ARG A 25 12.95 -0.68 15.10
N GLN A 26 13.68 -1.73 14.70
CA GLN A 26 13.99 -1.95 13.29
C GLN A 26 12.73 -2.24 12.47
N ALA A 27 11.84 -3.09 12.98
CA ALA A 27 10.56 -3.38 12.35
C ALA A 27 9.69 -2.12 12.18
N PHE A 28 9.68 -1.24 13.18
CA PHE A 28 8.99 0.05 13.10
C PHE A 28 9.57 0.96 12.02
N LEU A 29 10.90 1.06 11.92
CA LEU A 29 11.56 1.89 10.90
C LEU A 29 11.31 1.35 9.49
N ASP A 30 11.39 0.03 9.28
CA ASP A 30 11.10 -0.60 7.99
C ASP A 30 9.64 -0.37 7.56
N TRP A 31 8.71 -0.44 8.52
CA TRP A 31 7.31 -0.10 8.30
C TRP A 31 7.10 1.39 7.99
N TRP A 32 7.78 2.28 8.73
CA TRP A 32 7.69 3.72 8.55
C TRP A 32 8.19 4.13 7.16
N ASP A 33 9.34 3.61 6.74
CA ASP A 33 9.84 3.79 5.37
C ASP A 33 8.86 3.22 4.34
N GLY A 34 8.12 2.17 4.71
CA GLY A 34 6.97 1.63 4.00
C GLY A 34 5.93 2.65 3.57
N LEU A 35 5.75 3.71 4.38
CA LEU A 35 4.73 4.72 4.15
C LEU A 35 5.06 5.63 2.98
N GLU A 36 6.32 5.74 2.56
CA GLU A 36 6.75 6.54 1.40
C GLU A 36 6.06 6.09 0.10
N ALA A 37 5.71 4.81 -0.02
CA ALA A 37 5.01 4.27 -1.20
C ALA A 37 3.49 4.51 -1.19
N VAL A 38 2.90 4.94 -0.07
CA VAL A 38 1.44 5.05 0.10
C VAL A 38 0.80 6.03 -0.91
N PRO A 39 1.35 7.24 -1.16
CA PRO A 39 0.78 8.15 -2.16
C PRO A 39 0.74 7.52 -3.56
N THR A 40 1.83 6.87 -3.98
CA THR A 40 1.90 6.18 -5.28
C THR A 40 0.88 5.05 -5.39
N ILE A 41 0.72 4.24 -4.33
CA ILE A 41 -0.30 3.18 -4.26
C ILE A 41 -1.72 3.78 -4.39
N ASN A 42 -1.99 4.90 -3.72
CA ASN A 42 -3.30 5.55 -3.77
C ASN A 42 -3.61 6.09 -5.17
N ARG A 43 -2.64 6.76 -5.82
CA ARG A 43 -2.79 7.25 -7.20
C ARG A 43 -3.04 6.09 -8.18
N MET A 44 -2.30 5.00 -8.05
CA MET A 44 -2.51 3.78 -8.84
C MET A 44 -3.92 3.19 -8.64
N ARG A 45 -4.38 3.08 -7.38
CA ARG A 45 -5.73 2.57 -7.07
C ARG A 45 -6.82 3.46 -7.65
N GLN A 46 -6.67 4.77 -7.56
CA GLN A 46 -7.63 5.73 -8.11
C GLN A 46 -7.71 5.64 -9.63
N GLN A 47 -6.58 5.59 -10.32
CA GLN A 47 -6.54 5.48 -11.78
C GLN A 47 -7.23 4.19 -12.27
N PHE A 48 -6.91 3.05 -11.67
CA PHE A 48 -7.53 1.77 -12.03
C PHE A 48 -9.03 1.72 -11.72
N GLU A 49 -9.46 2.35 -10.61
CA GLU A 49 -10.88 2.46 -10.29
C GLU A 49 -11.63 3.35 -11.29
N GLU A 50 -11.00 4.43 -11.76
CA GLU A 50 -11.57 5.28 -12.80
C GLU A 50 -11.73 4.53 -14.12
N ILE A 51 -10.68 3.82 -14.57
CA ILE A 51 -10.74 2.94 -15.75
C ILE A 51 -11.86 1.91 -15.59
N ARG A 52 -11.96 1.26 -14.42
CA ARG A 52 -13.01 0.28 -14.13
C ARG A 52 -14.40 0.87 -14.28
N LYS A 53 -14.65 2.06 -13.71
CA LYS A 53 -15.95 2.73 -13.79
C LYS A 53 -16.30 3.10 -15.23
N GLN A 54 -15.36 3.64 -15.99
CA GLN A 54 -15.57 4.00 -17.39
C GLN A 54 -15.93 2.78 -18.24
N GLU A 55 -15.20 1.68 -18.10
CA GLU A 55 -15.49 0.44 -18.83
C GLU A 55 -16.79 -0.22 -18.37
N LEU A 56 -17.09 -0.18 -17.07
CA LEU A 56 -18.36 -0.68 -16.54
C LEU A 56 -19.55 0.12 -17.10
N LEU A 57 -19.46 1.45 -17.16
CA LEU A 57 -20.50 2.30 -17.73
C LEU A 57 -20.72 1.98 -19.23
N LYS A 58 -19.65 1.83 -20.01
CA LYS A 58 -19.73 1.43 -21.43
C LYS A 58 -20.36 0.05 -21.61
N ALA A 59 -20.04 -0.90 -20.73
CA ALA A 59 -20.63 -2.24 -20.77
C ALA A 59 -22.13 -2.17 -20.43
N LEU A 60 -22.49 -1.47 -19.35
CA LEU A 60 -23.88 -1.30 -18.91
C LEU A 60 -24.73 -0.57 -19.97
N SER A 61 -24.19 0.43 -20.65
CA SER A 61 -24.92 1.15 -21.71
C SER A 61 -25.21 0.28 -22.94
N ARG A 62 -24.38 -0.74 -23.21
CA ARG A 62 -24.56 -1.68 -24.32
C ARG A 62 -25.52 -2.83 -23.99
N MET A 63 -25.70 -3.17 -22.71
CA MET A 63 -26.52 -4.29 -22.27
C MET A 63 -28.03 -4.01 -22.27
N GLY A 64 -28.47 -2.77 -22.51
CA GLY A 64 -29.89 -2.42 -22.63
C GLY A 64 -30.70 -2.55 -21.33
N SER A 65 -32.04 -2.49 -21.45
CA SER A 65 -33.00 -2.55 -20.34
C SER A 65 -33.20 -3.95 -19.76
N ASP A 66 -32.69 -4.98 -20.43
CA ASP A 66 -33.02 -6.38 -20.14
C ASP A 66 -32.21 -6.95 -18.96
N PHE A 67 -31.18 -6.22 -18.51
CA PHE A 67 -30.36 -6.58 -17.35
C PHE A 67 -31.01 -6.15 -16.04
N SER A 68 -31.29 -7.14 -15.19
CA SER A 68 -31.74 -6.95 -13.82
C SER A 68 -30.68 -6.25 -12.97
N GLN A 69 -31.11 -5.63 -11.87
CA GLN A 69 -30.18 -5.03 -10.90
C GLN A 69 -29.20 -6.06 -10.31
N ARG A 70 -29.65 -7.31 -10.15
CA ARG A 70 -28.79 -8.40 -9.66
C ARG A 70 -27.62 -8.68 -10.61
N GLU A 71 -27.87 -8.73 -11.91
CA GLU A 71 -26.82 -9.00 -12.88
C GLU A 71 -25.83 -7.83 -12.96
N LYS A 72 -26.31 -6.58 -12.89
CA LYS A 72 -25.44 -5.39 -12.81
C LYS A 72 -24.50 -5.45 -11.61
N GLN A 73 -25.00 -5.87 -10.45
CA GLN A 73 -24.18 -6.05 -9.24
C GLN A 73 -23.13 -7.16 -9.41
N VAL A 74 -23.47 -8.26 -10.09
CA VAL A 74 -22.51 -9.34 -10.37
C VAL A 74 -21.36 -8.84 -11.26
N VAL A 75 -21.66 -8.07 -12.30
CA VAL A 75 -20.63 -7.46 -13.16
C VAL A 75 -19.78 -6.46 -12.38
N GLU A 76 -20.38 -5.65 -11.51
CA GLU A 76 -19.65 -4.74 -10.65
C GLU A 76 -18.70 -5.48 -9.69
N ALA A 77 -19.18 -6.55 -9.04
CA ALA A 77 -18.35 -7.39 -8.17
C ALA A 77 -17.22 -8.07 -8.93
N LEU A 78 -17.48 -8.57 -10.14
CA LEU A 78 -16.48 -9.17 -11.02
C LEU A 78 -15.37 -8.18 -11.35
N THR A 79 -15.73 -6.98 -11.84
CA THR A 79 -14.76 -5.96 -12.23
C THR A 79 -13.94 -5.48 -11.04
N LYS A 80 -14.55 -5.27 -9.86
CA LYS A 80 -13.82 -4.96 -8.62
C LYS A 80 -12.85 -6.08 -8.23
N GLY A 81 -13.28 -7.34 -8.34
CA GLY A 81 -12.45 -8.51 -8.08
C GLY A 81 -11.22 -8.59 -8.98
N LEU A 82 -11.37 -8.27 -10.27
CA LEU A 82 -10.26 -8.22 -11.22
C LEU A 82 -9.24 -7.13 -10.84
N ILE A 83 -9.71 -5.91 -10.59
CA ILE A 83 -8.84 -4.79 -10.20
C ILE A 83 -8.10 -5.10 -8.89
N ASN A 84 -8.80 -5.66 -7.90
CA ASN A 84 -8.17 -6.07 -6.64
C ASN A 84 -7.06 -7.09 -6.85
N LYS A 85 -7.28 -8.10 -7.71
CA LYS A 85 -6.27 -9.12 -8.02
C LYS A 85 -5.06 -8.54 -8.77
N ILE A 86 -5.30 -7.65 -9.74
CA ILE A 86 -4.23 -6.98 -10.49
C ILE A 86 -3.39 -6.10 -9.57
N LEU A 87 -4.03 -5.31 -8.71
CA LEU A 87 -3.34 -4.35 -7.84
C LEU A 87 -2.74 -4.97 -6.58
N HIS A 88 -3.12 -6.20 -6.23
CA HIS A 88 -2.55 -6.88 -5.06
C HIS A 88 -1.03 -7.01 -5.16
N GLY A 89 -0.52 -7.57 -6.27
CA GLY A 89 0.92 -7.79 -6.46
C GLY A 89 1.74 -6.50 -6.32
N PRO A 90 1.46 -5.46 -7.12
CA PRO A 90 2.18 -4.18 -7.02
C PRO A 90 2.02 -3.49 -5.66
N THR A 91 0.82 -3.51 -5.04
CA THR A 91 0.61 -2.93 -3.71
C THR A 91 1.46 -3.61 -2.65
N THR A 92 1.50 -4.95 -2.67
CA THR A 92 2.26 -5.75 -1.71
C THR A 92 3.76 -5.56 -1.91
N ALA A 93 4.24 -5.56 -3.16
CA ALA A 93 5.64 -5.33 -3.47
C ALA A 93 6.14 -3.94 -3.02
N LEU A 94 5.33 -2.89 -3.20
CA LEU A 94 5.69 -1.53 -2.78
C LEU A 94 5.73 -1.35 -1.25
N ARG A 95 4.90 -2.10 -0.52
CA ARG A 95 4.84 -2.07 0.96
C ARG A 95 5.80 -3.02 1.64
N ALA A 96 6.35 -3.99 0.92
CA ALA A 96 7.27 -4.97 1.51
C ALA A 96 8.49 -4.26 2.15
N PRO A 97 9.04 -4.80 3.24
CA PRO A 97 10.33 -4.37 3.76
C PRO A 97 11.40 -4.50 2.67
N GLN A 98 12.02 -3.38 2.33
CA GLN A 98 13.08 -3.31 1.32
C GLN A 98 13.93 -2.06 1.55
N PRO A 99 15.20 -2.06 1.11
CA PRO A 99 16.04 -0.86 1.16
C PRO A 99 15.35 0.34 0.51
N ARG A 100 15.48 1.52 1.12
CA ARG A 100 14.82 2.73 0.64
C ARG A 100 15.08 3.03 -0.84
N GLN A 101 16.30 2.85 -1.33
CA GLN A 101 16.62 3.06 -2.74
C GLN A 101 15.82 2.13 -3.67
N GLN A 102 15.71 0.85 -3.32
CA GLN A 102 14.93 -0.12 -4.10
C GLN A 102 13.44 0.23 -4.10
N ARG A 103 12.92 0.77 -3.00
CA ARG A 103 11.54 1.29 -2.90
C ARG A 103 11.33 2.44 -3.87
N LEU A 104 12.23 3.43 -3.87
CA LEU A 104 12.17 4.58 -4.78
C LEU A 104 12.21 4.14 -6.25
N ASP A 105 13.09 3.21 -6.59
CA ASP A 105 13.19 2.67 -7.95
C ASP A 105 11.90 1.94 -8.36
N SER A 106 11.30 1.18 -7.44
CA SER A 106 10.03 0.48 -7.65
C SER A 106 8.86 1.45 -7.80
N MET A 107 8.83 2.53 -7.02
CA MET A 107 7.84 3.61 -7.14
C MET A 107 7.97 4.31 -8.48
N ALA A 108 9.20 4.67 -8.91
CA ALA A 108 9.45 5.29 -10.20
C ALA A 108 9.11 4.35 -11.37
N ALA A 109 9.32 3.04 -11.23
CA ALA A 109 8.87 2.06 -12.20
C ALA A 109 7.34 2.01 -12.29
N ALA A 110 6.64 1.95 -11.15
CA ALA A 110 5.18 1.96 -11.12
C ALA A 110 4.59 3.25 -11.74
N GLN A 111 5.17 4.40 -11.41
CA GLN A 111 4.78 5.69 -11.99
C GLN A 111 4.93 5.72 -13.51
N ARG A 112 6.03 5.17 -14.04
CA ARG A 112 6.24 5.10 -15.50
C ARG A 112 5.35 4.07 -16.19
N LEU A 113 5.21 2.88 -15.62
CA LEU A 113 4.44 1.79 -16.24
C LEU A 113 2.94 2.06 -16.27
N PHE A 114 2.44 2.80 -15.28
CA PHE A 114 1.02 3.14 -15.16
C PHE A 114 0.73 4.62 -15.43
N ASP A 115 1.70 5.40 -15.91
CA ASP A 115 1.55 6.84 -16.19
C ASP A 115 0.89 7.60 -15.02
N LEU A 116 1.41 7.38 -13.80
CA LEU A 116 0.86 7.97 -12.59
C LEU A 116 1.40 9.40 -12.43
N PRO A 117 0.59 10.35 -11.92
CA PRO A 117 1.09 11.67 -11.55
C PRO A 117 2.26 11.54 -10.56
N GLY A 118 3.31 12.32 -10.77
CA GLY A 118 4.43 12.43 -9.82
C GLY A 118 4.02 13.15 -8.53
N ASP A 119 4.87 13.10 -7.51
CA ASP A 119 4.59 13.76 -6.21
C ASP A 119 4.48 15.29 -6.33
N ASP A 120 5.07 15.90 -7.34
CA ASP A 120 4.96 17.35 -7.58
C ASP A 120 3.53 17.78 -7.96
N ALA A 121 2.73 16.88 -8.54
CA ALA A 121 1.35 17.19 -8.92
C ALA A 121 0.39 17.30 -7.71
N ASP A 122 0.75 16.70 -6.56
CA ASP A 122 -0.01 16.85 -5.32
C ASP A 122 0.33 18.18 -4.60
N ARG A 123 1.55 18.71 -4.76
CA ARG A 123 1.96 20.01 -4.18
C ARG A 123 1.24 21.19 -4.84
N ASP A 124 1.13 21.19 -6.17
CA ASP A 124 0.39 22.23 -6.91
C ASP A 124 -1.11 22.25 -6.58
N ARG A 125 -1.69 21.10 -6.19
CA ARG A 125 -3.11 21.02 -5.79
C ARG A 125 -3.37 21.44 -4.35
N SER A 126 -2.40 21.30 -3.45
CA SER A 126 -2.53 21.79 -2.07
C SER A 126 -2.36 23.30 -1.96
N ASP A 127 -1.52 23.89 -2.82
CA ASP A 127 -1.26 25.33 -2.83
C ASP A 127 -2.36 26.15 -3.54
N ALA A 128 -3.22 25.47 -4.32
CA ALA A 128 -4.35 26.07 -5.03
C ALA A 128 -5.68 26.11 -4.21
N LYS A 129 -5.66 25.73 -2.93
CA LYS A 129 -6.84 25.66 -2.06
C LYS A 129 -6.66 26.48 -0.79
#